data_AF-A0A0N5CCV8-F1
#
_entry.id   AF-A0A0N5CCV8-F1
#
_cell.length_a   1.000
_cell.length_b   1.000
_cell.length_c   1.000
_cell.angle_alpha   90.00
_cell.angle_beta   90.00
_cell.angle_gamma   90.00
#
_symmetry.space_group_name_H-M   'P 1'
#
loop_
_entity.id
_entity.type
_entity.pdbx_description
1 polymer ?
#
loop_
_entity_poly.entity_id
_entity_poly.type
_entity_poly.pdbx_seq_one_letter_code
_entity_poly.pdbx_strand_id
1 'polypeptide(L)'
;MDPDCSAIDYSMEEECSKEQDYTPILSDDALLLILSELSWKDILNVKLLSRRFYGVIHRNNHRLERRGVVDLSIKYNGNCGEYPFFIKMGDTTVRNESSDVIQHDSYSKINRFKSCEELSSFLKMVDLRNIDKLNVPFADNHDIFGILNRSFQVGSNIGTLNILKLSEKDLKSFQTFIGKLSSVKKMFVEDICAHSTEMKDDFSLLSSLTSFNTIEYLDIFECHKTMILSADMAIDLLRRSQNIKFLVFGTGNIEFVRSVFKGFFKVEQPRKMEDECDYDEITLQIYFNGEYGLILDILRSSLSEVENVVEINNSNPEDVEFKSNVDCKYCFKNKHSISKYFLLCNTELSAYIGGWG
;
A
#
# COMPACT_ATOMS: atom_id res chain seq x y z
N MET A 1 8.16 -34.12 -62.59
CA MET A 1 9.18 -33.08 -62.88
C MET A 1 9.47 -32.45 -61.55
N ASP A 2 10.42 -33.07 -60.85
CA ASP A 2 10.92 -32.65 -59.54
C ASP A 2 11.93 -31.53 -59.73
N PRO A 3 11.93 -30.47 -58.89
CA PRO A 3 13.05 -29.56 -58.80
C PRO A 3 13.97 -30.00 -57.66
N ASP A 4 15.12 -30.55 -58.05
CA ASP A 4 16.28 -30.79 -57.20
C ASP A 4 16.74 -29.48 -56.54
N CYS A 5 16.50 -29.34 -55.24
CA CYS A 5 17.16 -28.35 -54.41
C CYS A 5 18.51 -28.92 -53.94
N SER A 6 19.57 -28.49 -54.61
CA SER A 6 20.96 -28.75 -54.22
C SER A 6 21.28 -28.06 -52.89
N ALA A 7 21.67 -28.86 -51.91
CA ALA A 7 22.21 -28.42 -50.63
C ALA A 7 23.59 -27.76 -50.87
N ILE A 8 23.74 -26.51 -50.44
CA ILE A 8 25.02 -25.82 -50.39
C ILE A 8 25.56 -25.96 -48.95
N ASP A 9 26.54 -26.83 -48.79
CA ASP A 9 27.35 -26.97 -47.58
C ASP A 9 28.30 -25.78 -47.46
N TYR A 10 28.00 -24.83 -46.58
CA TYR A 10 28.95 -23.82 -46.12
C TYR A 10 29.60 -24.31 -44.82
N SER A 11 30.66 -25.09 -44.93
CA SER A 11 31.57 -25.37 -43.81
C SER A 11 32.51 -24.17 -43.62
N MET A 12 32.04 -23.13 -42.93
CA MET A 12 32.96 -22.20 -42.27
C MET A 12 33.46 -22.91 -41.01
N GLU A 13 34.66 -23.47 -41.09
CA GLU A 13 35.47 -23.78 -39.91
C GLU A 13 35.81 -22.45 -39.24
N GLU A 14 34.92 -22.03 -38.33
CA GLU A 14 35.15 -20.95 -37.41
C GLU A 14 36.25 -21.44 -36.45
N GLU A 15 37.51 -21.05 -36.72
CA GLU A 15 38.64 -21.24 -35.82
C GLU A 15 38.29 -20.56 -34.50
N CYS A 16 37.68 -21.34 -33.60
CA CYS A 16 37.38 -20.97 -32.24
C CYS A 16 38.72 -20.86 -31.51
N SER A 17 39.35 -19.70 -31.63
CA SER A 17 40.56 -19.36 -30.89
C SER A 17 40.25 -19.59 -29.40
N LYS A 18 40.92 -20.58 -28.81
CA LYS A 18 40.87 -20.83 -27.37
C LYS A 18 41.64 -19.71 -26.69
N GLU A 19 41.05 -18.51 -26.65
CA GLU A 19 41.50 -17.48 -25.72
C GLU A 19 41.50 -18.09 -24.32
N GLN A 20 42.68 -18.13 -23.70
CA GLN A 20 42.80 -18.50 -22.31
C GLN A 20 42.00 -17.47 -21.51
N ASP A 21 40.86 -17.92 -20.99
CA ASP A 21 40.02 -17.10 -20.13
C ASP A 21 40.82 -16.81 -18.85
N TYR A 22 41.39 -15.60 -18.74
CA TYR A 22 42.10 -15.11 -17.55
C TYR A 22 41.12 -14.59 -16.48
N THR A 23 39.81 -14.63 -16.74
CA THR A 23 38.77 -14.31 -15.77
C THR A 23 38.86 -15.11 -14.45
N PRO A 24 39.44 -16.34 -14.34
CA PRO A 24 39.59 -17.07 -13.08
C PRO A 24 40.42 -16.39 -11.98
N ILE A 25 41.15 -15.32 -12.27
CA ILE A 25 42.13 -14.75 -11.32
C ILE A 25 41.46 -14.13 -10.08
N LEU A 26 40.27 -13.54 -10.22
CA LEU A 26 39.54 -12.94 -9.09
C LEU A 26 38.57 -13.96 -8.48
N SER A 27 38.48 -14.01 -7.15
CA SER A 27 37.45 -14.79 -6.44
C SER A 27 36.06 -14.17 -6.63
N ASP A 28 35.00 -14.97 -6.47
CA ASP A 28 33.61 -14.46 -6.57
C ASP A 28 33.33 -13.35 -5.53
N ASP A 29 33.98 -13.39 -4.36
CA ASP A 29 33.88 -12.34 -3.34
C ASP A 29 34.56 -11.03 -3.79
N ALA A 30 35.73 -11.11 -4.43
CA ALA A 30 36.40 -9.93 -4.97
C ALA A 30 35.58 -9.31 -6.11
N LEU A 31 34.99 -10.14 -6.97
CA LEU A 31 34.06 -9.67 -8.00
C LEU A 31 32.84 -8.99 -7.39
N LEU A 32 32.28 -9.53 -6.32
CA LEU A 32 31.14 -8.95 -5.63
C LEU A 32 31.44 -7.57 -5.03
N LEU A 33 32.62 -7.39 -4.43
CA LEU A 33 33.07 -6.09 -3.94
C LEU A 33 33.23 -5.06 -5.07
N ILE A 34 33.75 -5.48 -6.22
CA ILE A 34 33.84 -4.59 -7.39
C ILE A 34 32.43 -4.24 -7.89
N LEU A 35 31.54 -5.23 -7.99
CA LEU A 35 30.18 -5.05 -8.47
C LEU A 35 29.33 -4.17 -7.53
N SER A 36 29.59 -4.16 -6.21
CA SER A 36 28.85 -3.31 -5.27
C SER A 36 29.14 -1.82 -5.42
N GLU A 37 30.25 -1.47 -6.08
CA GLU A 37 30.60 -0.08 -6.41
C GLU A 37 30.02 0.38 -7.76
N LEU A 38 29.40 -0.52 -8.52
CA LEU A 38 28.84 -0.22 -9.84
C LEU A 38 27.39 0.25 -9.74
N SER A 39 27.01 1.12 -10.67
CA SER A 39 25.61 1.51 -10.84
C SER A 39 24.74 0.32 -11.28
N TRP A 40 23.45 0.33 -10.96
CA TRP A 40 22.51 -0.68 -11.46
C TRP A 40 22.57 -0.87 -12.99
N LYS A 41 22.74 0.22 -13.75
CA LYS A 41 22.87 0.16 -15.21
C LYS A 41 24.13 -0.59 -15.64
N ASP A 42 25.24 -0.36 -14.95
CA ASP A 42 26.50 -1.04 -15.23
C ASP A 42 26.45 -2.50 -14.80
N ILE A 43 25.82 -2.81 -13.67
CA ILE A 43 25.55 -4.19 -13.24
C ILE A 43 24.77 -4.96 -14.32
N LEU A 44 23.77 -4.34 -14.95
CA LEU A 44 23.03 -4.94 -16.05
C LEU A 44 23.91 -5.22 -17.28
N ASN A 45 24.85 -4.32 -17.61
CA ASN A 45 25.78 -4.53 -18.71
C ASN A 45 26.78 -5.65 -18.37
N VAL A 46 27.34 -5.66 -17.15
CA VAL A 46 28.30 -6.69 -16.69
C VAL A 46 27.67 -8.08 -16.69
N LYS A 47 26.37 -8.17 -16.35
CA LYS A 47 25.60 -9.42 -16.41
C LYS A 47 25.59 -10.06 -17.81
N LEU A 48 25.75 -9.26 -18.87
CA LEU A 48 25.76 -9.73 -20.26
C LEU A 48 27.15 -10.16 -20.75
N LEU A 49 28.22 -9.83 -20.02
CA LEU A 49 29.59 -10.11 -20.46
C LEU A 49 29.97 -11.59 -20.38
N SER A 50 29.56 -12.30 -19.32
CA SER A 50 29.86 -13.73 -19.19
C SER A 50 28.89 -14.48 -18.28
N ARG A 51 28.82 -15.81 -18.44
CA ARG A 51 28.06 -16.71 -17.55
C ARG A 51 28.53 -16.62 -16.09
N ARG A 52 29.83 -16.37 -15.87
CA ARG A 52 30.40 -16.22 -14.53
C ARG A 52 29.84 -14.96 -13.85
N PHE A 53 29.90 -13.81 -14.52
CA PHE A 53 29.34 -12.57 -13.98
C PHE A 53 27.84 -12.68 -13.73
N TYR A 54 27.11 -13.28 -14.67
CA TYR A 54 25.69 -13.59 -14.46
C TYR A 54 25.48 -14.39 -13.16
N GLY A 55 26.23 -15.47 -12.95
CA GLY A 55 26.12 -16.32 -11.77
C GLY A 55 26.44 -15.58 -10.46
N VAL A 56 27.49 -14.76 -10.44
CA VAL A 56 27.88 -13.96 -9.27
C VAL A 56 26.80 -12.92 -8.94
N ILE A 57 26.37 -12.14 -9.94
CA ILE A 57 25.33 -11.11 -9.78
C ILE A 57 24.00 -11.74 -9.32
N HIS A 58 23.59 -12.83 -9.97
CA HIS A 58 22.31 -13.48 -9.66
C HIS A 58 22.27 -14.04 -8.23
N ARG A 59 23.34 -14.67 -7.75
CA ARG A 59 23.42 -15.20 -6.37
C ARG A 59 23.50 -14.12 -5.30
N ASN A 60 24.02 -12.94 -5.65
CA ASN A 60 24.30 -11.86 -4.70
C ASN A 60 23.49 -10.59 -4.94
N ASN A 61 22.39 -10.65 -5.70
CA ASN A 61 21.57 -9.47 -6.03
C ASN A 61 21.11 -8.69 -4.79
N HIS A 62 21.01 -9.36 -3.64
CA HIS A 62 20.56 -8.76 -2.40
C HIS A 62 21.60 -7.81 -1.77
N ARG A 63 22.88 -7.97 -2.14
CA ARG A 63 24.04 -7.19 -1.69
C ARG A 63 24.47 -6.10 -2.68
N LEU A 64 23.90 -6.12 -3.88
CA LEU A 64 24.21 -5.18 -4.95
C LEU A 64 23.21 -4.02 -4.95
N GLU A 65 23.59 -2.92 -5.60
CA GLU A 65 22.63 -1.85 -5.90
C GLU A 65 21.47 -2.43 -6.71
N ARG A 66 20.24 -2.15 -6.29
CA ARG A 66 19.01 -2.59 -6.96
C ARG A 66 18.32 -1.39 -7.58
N ARG A 67 17.47 -1.67 -8.56
CA ARG A 67 16.64 -0.64 -9.16
C ARG A 67 15.69 -0.06 -8.11
N GLY A 68 15.86 1.23 -7.80
CA GLY A 68 14.87 1.99 -7.04
C GLY A 68 13.55 2.11 -7.80
N VAL A 69 12.44 1.95 -7.09
CA VAL A 69 11.09 2.07 -7.65
C VAL A 69 10.29 3.01 -6.77
N VAL A 70 9.67 4.01 -7.38
CA VAL A 70 8.81 4.99 -6.70
C VAL A 70 7.41 4.43 -6.57
N ASP A 71 6.89 3.92 -7.68
CA ASP A 71 5.52 3.41 -7.77
C ASP A 71 5.53 1.97 -8.23
N LEU A 72 4.77 1.11 -7.54
CA LEU A 72 4.58 -0.28 -7.90
C LEU A 72 3.09 -0.60 -7.96
N SER A 73 2.62 -1.14 -9.09
CA SER A 73 1.27 -1.68 -9.21
C SER A 73 1.33 -3.12 -9.69
N ILE A 74 0.70 -4.03 -8.97
CA ILE A 74 0.64 -5.46 -9.31
C ILE A 74 -0.79 -5.82 -9.66
N LYS A 75 -1.07 -6.09 -10.93
CA LYS A 75 -2.39 -6.52 -11.41
C LYS A 75 -2.37 -8.02 -11.73
N TYR A 76 -3.46 -8.70 -11.43
CA TYR A 76 -3.72 -10.06 -11.87
C TYR A 76 -4.91 -10.07 -12.84
N ASN A 77 -4.77 -10.73 -13.98
CA ASN A 77 -5.85 -10.94 -14.93
C ASN A 77 -5.84 -12.42 -15.36
N GLY A 78 -6.68 -13.24 -14.72
CA GLY A 78 -6.81 -14.66 -15.02
C GLY A 78 -7.32 -14.98 -16.43
N ASN A 79 -7.92 -14.00 -17.12
CA ASN A 79 -8.34 -14.15 -18.51
C ASN A 79 -7.17 -13.97 -19.49
N CYS A 80 -6.01 -13.49 -19.02
CA CYS A 80 -4.84 -13.31 -19.85
C CYS A 80 -4.03 -14.61 -19.87
N GLY A 81 -4.28 -15.44 -20.88
CA GLY A 81 -3.76 -16.81 -21.05
C GLY A 81 -2.37 -17.07 -20.45
N GLU A 82 -1.30 -16.72 -21.17
CA GLU A 82 0.07 -17.09 -20.76
C GLU A 82 0.65 -16.26 -19.61
N TYR A 83 0.22 -15.01 -19.42
CA TYR A 83 0.85 -14.07 -18.48
C TYR A 83 -0.21 -13.37 -17.63
N PRO A 84 -0.67 -14.02 -16.56
CA PRO A 84 -1.76 -13.48 -15.77
C PRO A 84 -1.31 -12.36 -14.82
N PHE A 85 -0.01 -12.18 -14.57
CA PHE A 85 0.50 -11.11 -13.71
C PHE A 85 1.10 -9.95 -14.51
N PHE A 86 0.78 -8.72 -14.09
CA PHE A 86 1.29 -7.48 -14.65
C PHE A 86 1.88 -6.62 -13.56
N ILE A 87 3.13 -6.20 -13.72
CA ILE A 87 3.70 -5.14 -12.91
C ILE A 87 3.83 -3.88 -13.75
N LYS A 88 3.27 -2.77 -13.27
CA LYS A 88 3.62 -1.42 -13.71
C LYS A 88 4.53 -0.78 -12.66
N MET A 89 5.71 -0.33 -13.07
CA MET A 89 6.62 0.42 -12.19
C MET A 89 6.81 1.84 -12.70
N GLY A 90 6.77 2.81 -11.80
CA GLY A 90 7.26 4.17 -12.03
C GLY A 90 8.71 4.28 -11.56
N ASP A 91 9.61 4.70 -12.44
CA ASP A 91 10.98 5.03 -12.06
C ASP A 91 11.05 6.49 -11.60
N THR A 92 11.88 6.77 -10.59
CA THR A 92 12.40 8.12 -10.36
C THR A 92 13.20 8.52 -11.59
N THR A 93 12.63 9.35 -12.47
CA THR A 93 13.49 10.19 -13.30
C THR A 93 14.22 11.13 -12.33
N VAL A 94 15.55 11.19 -12.43
CA VAL A 94 16.35 12.13 -11.63
C VAL A 94 15.78 13.51 -11.93
N ARG A 95 15.13 14.11 -10.92
CA ARG A 95 14.64 15.47 -11.01
C ARG A 95 15.87 16.33 -11.22
N ASN A 96 16.04 16.87 -12.42
CA ASN A 96 17.08 17.85 -12.66
C ASN A 96 16.65 19.09 -11.89
N GLU A 97 17.25 19.34 -10.73
CA GLU A 97 16.82 20.38 -9.77
C GLU A 97 16.78 21.80 -10.37
N SER A 98 17.40 21.99 -11.55
CA SER A 98 17.43 23.24 -12.30
C SER A 98 16.31 23.41 -13.34
N SER A 99 15.37 22.47 -13.43
CA SER A 99 14.28 22.49 -14.41
C SER A 99 12.94 22.72 -13.71
N ASP A 100 12.43 23.95 -13.77
CA ASP A 100 11.07 24.32 -13.33
C ASP A 100 9.96 23.58 -14.11
N VAL A 101 10.32 22.80 -15.13
CA VAL A 101 9.40 21.91 -15.84
C VAL A 101 9.26 20.61 -15.06
N ILE A 102 8.17 20.51 -14.30
CA ILE A 102 7.72 19.26 -13.67
C ILE A 102 7.28 18.30 -14.79
N GLN A 103 8.21 17.55 -15.38
CA GLN A 103 7.88 16.47 -16.31
C GLN A 103 7.46 15.24 -15.49
N HIS A 104 6.15 15.08 -15.32
CA HIS A 104 5.52 13.87 -14.77
C HIS A 104 5.33 12.78 -15.84
N ASP A 105 6.22 12.69 -16.83
CA ASP A 105 6.26 11.53 -17.71
C ASP A 105 6.93 10.38 -16.94
N SER A 106 6.16 9.77 -16.03
CA SER A 106 6.55 8.53 -15.39
C SER A 106 6.71 7.49 -16.50
N TYR A 107 7.96 7.16 -16.87
CA TYR A 107 8.21 6.09 -17.80
C TYR A 107 7.75 4.78 -17.16
N SER A 108 6.52 4.38 -17.45
CA SER A 108 5.93 3.22 -16.81
C SER A 108 6.27 1.97 -17.62
N LYS A 109 7.23 1.17 -17.14
CA LYS A 109 7.52 -0.11 -17.76
C LYS A 109 6.51 -1.14 -17.26
N ILE A 110 5.77 -1.75 -18.20
CA ILE A 110 4.89 -2.89 -17.90
C ILE A 110 5.67 -4.18 -18.15
N ASN A 111 5.79 -5.00 -17.11
CA ASN A 111 6.37 -6.35 -17.19
C ASN A 111 5.27 -7.38 -16.95
N ARG A 112 5.36 -8.51 -17.67
CA ARG A 112 4.36 -9.59 -17.64
C ARG A 112 5.02 -10.86 -17.13
N PHE A 113 4.32 -11.61 -16.27
CA PHE A 113 4.85 -12.83 -15.65
C PHE A 113 3.84 -13.97 -15.75
N LYS A 114 4.35 -15.18 -16.00
CA LYS A 114 3.56 -16.40 -16.14
C LYS A 114 3.15 -16.99 -14.80
N SER A 115 3.98 -16.81 -13.78
CA SER A 115 3.79 -17.45 -12.47
C SER A 115 4.16 -16.55 -11.29
N CYS A 116 3.73 -16.97 -10.10
CA CYS A 116 4.08 -16.36 -8.82
C CYS A 116 5.60 -16.39 -8.55
N GLU A 117 6.29 -17.43 -9.01
CA GLU A 117 7.74 -17.60 -8.85
C GLU A 117 8.51 -16.63 -9.73
N GLU A 118 8.07 -16.43 -10.99
CA GLU A 118 8.65 -15.43 -11.88
C GLU A 118 8.46 -14.02 -11.31
N LEU A 119 7.24 -13.71 -10.86
CA LEU A 119 6.90 -12.45 -10.19
C LEU A 119 7.76 -12.24 -8.93
N SER A 120 7.87 -13.25 -8.06
CA SER A 120 8.69 -13.18 -6.85
C SER A 120 10.17 -13.00 -7.17
N SER A 121 10.68 -13.65 -8.20
CA SER A 121 12.08 -13.55 -8.61
C SER A 121 12.40 -12.16 -9.16
N PHE A 122 11.43 -11.58 -9.88
CA PHE A 122 11.53 -10.21 -10.36
C PHE A 122 11.58 -9.19 -9.22
N LEU A 123 10.64 -9.27 -8.27
CA LEU A 123 10.57 -8.34 -7.14
C LEU A 123 11.83 -8.37 -6.26
N LYS A 124 12.54 -9.50 -6.17
CA LYS A 124 13.84 -9.59 -5.48
C LYS A 124 14.94 -8.72 -6.09
N MET A 125 14.82 -8.35 -7.37
CA MET A 125 15.79 -7.48 -8.06
C MET A 125 15.47 -5.98 -7.90
N VAL A 126 14.35 -5.65 -7.24
CA VAL A 126 13.89 -4.29 -7.02
C VAL A 126 14.22 -3.86 -5.58
N ASP A 127 14.57 -2.59 -5.39
CA ASP A 127 14.63 -2.00 -4.06
C ASP A 127 13.23 -1.59 -3.60
N LEU A 128 12.68 -2.35 -2.65
CA LEU A 128 11.34 -2.16 -2.08
C LEU A 128 11.40 -1.59 -0.65
N ARG A 129 12.56 -1.03 -0.25
CA ARG A 129 12.73 -0.44 1.09
C ARG A 129 11.93 0.84 1.27
N ASN A 130 11.81 1.66 0.22
CA ASN A 130 11.06 2.91 0.24
C ASN A 130 10.28 3.04 -1.06
N ILE A 131 8.95 2.95 -0.99
CA ILE A 131 8.06 3.06 -2.15
C ILE A 131 7.08 4.19 -1.86
N ASP A 132 6.87 5.10 -2.80
CA ASP A 132 5.88 6.17 -2.63
C ASP A 132 4.46 5.63 -2.80
N LYS A 133 4.20 4.78 -3.79
CA LYS A 133 2.88 4.18 -4.02
C LYS A 133 2.93 2.69 -4.33
N LEU A 134 2.17 1.89 -3.57
CA LEU A 134 1.92 0.47 -3.85
C LEU A 134 0.43 0.25 -4.13
N ASN A 135 0.09 -0.20 -5.34
CA ASN A 135 -1.28 -0.55 -5.73
C ASN A 135 -1.44 -2.06 -5.94
N VAL A 136 -2.39 -2.66 -5.23
CA VAL A 136 -2.75 -4.08 -5.30
C VAL A 136 -4.25 -4.19 -5.62
N PRO A 137 -4.65 -4.00 -6.89
CA PRO A 137 -6.06 -3.94 -7.28
C PRO A 137 -6.83 -5.26 -7.23
N PHE A 138 -6.18 -6.42 -7.06
CA PHE A 138 -6.91 -7.67 -6.95
C PHE A 138 -6.09 -8.74 -6.25
N ALA A 139 -6.57 -9.21 -5.11
CA ALA A 139 -5.95 -10.30 -4.35
C ALA A 139 -6.71 -11.63 -4.48
N ASP A 140 -7.73 -11.75 -5.34
CA ASP A 140 -8.46 -13.02 -5.39
C ASP A 140 -7.65 -14.12 -6.07
N ASN A 141 -7.41 -15.18 -5.30
CA ASN A 141 -6.98 -16.53 -5.69
C ASN A 141 -5.47 -16.75 -5.90
N HIS A 142 -4.67 -15.72 -5.69
CA HIS A 142 -3.21 -15.83 -5.67
C HIS A 142 -2.73 -15.14 -4.42
N ASP A 143 -1.95 -15.84 -3.58
CA ASP A 143 -1.40 -15.33 -2.31
C ASP A 143 -0.39 -14.20 -2.57
N ILE A 144 -0.91 -13.06 -3.06
CA ILE A 144 -0.15 -11.89 -3.50
C ILE A 144 0.56 -11.28 -2.30
N PHE A 145 -0.10 -11.26 -1.14
CA PHE A 145 0.52 -10.82 0.10
C PHE A 145 1.60 -11.81 0.55
N GLY A 146 1.49 -13.11 0.28
CA GLY A 146 2.61 -14.04 0.46
C GLY A 146 3.80 -13.75 -0.45
N ILE A 147 3.56 -13.37 -1.71
CA ILE A 147 4.63 -12.93 -2.64
C ILE A 147 5.28 -11.64 -2.16
N LEU A 148 4.47 -10.63 -1.79
CA LEU A 148 4.93 -9.36 -1.24
C LEU A 148 5.70 -9.58 0.06
N ASN A 149 5.19 -10.43 0.95
CA ASN A 149 5.85 -10.79 2.20
C ASN A 149 7.25 -11.40 1.96
N ARG A 150 7.44 -12.24 0.93
CA ARG A 150 8.78 -12.76 0.59
C ARG A 150 9.72 -11.71 -0.02
N SER A 151 9.17 -10.64 -0.58
CA SER A 151 9.91 -9.64 -1.35
C SER A 151 10.27 -8.40 -0.53
N PHE A 152 9.38 -7.95 0.35
CA PHE A 152 9.59 -6.81 1.24
C PHE A 152 10.44 -7.19 2.44
N GLN A 153 11.30 -6.27 2.84
CA GLN A 153 12.16 -6.41 4.01
C GLN A 153 11.44 -5.84 5.24
N VAL A 154 11.82 -6.32 6.43
CA VAL A 154 11.37 -5.69 7.68
C VAL A 154 11.92 -4.26 7.73
N GLY A 155 11.08 -3.29 8.08
CA GLY A 155 11.43 -1.87 8.07
C GLY A 155 11.25 -1.20 6.71
N SER A 156 10.49 -1.79 5.79
CA SER A 156 10.08 -1.13 4.54
C SER A 156 9.08 -0.01 4.81
N ASN A 157 9.21 1.09 4.09
CA ASN A 157 8.34 2.26 4.16
C ASN A 157 7.50 2.38 2.89
N ILE A 158 6.20 2.65 3.05
CA ILE A 158 5.27 2.90 1.94
C ILE A 158 4.61 4.27 2.16
N GLY A 159 4.63 5.15 1.16
CA GLY A 159 3.87 6.40 1.19
C GLY A 159 2.37 6.10 1.18
N THR A 160 1.89 5.51 0.10
CA THR A 160 0.49 5.19 -0.17
C THR A 160 0.32 3.72 -0.50
N LEU A 161 -0.48 3.00 0.30
CA LEU A 161 -0.86 1.61 0.06
C LEU A 161 -2.33 1.55 -0.37
N ASN A 162 -2.59 1.12 -1.60
CA ASN A 162 -3.93 0.94 -2.15
C ASN A 162 -4.20 -0.54 -2.38
N ILE A 163 -5.26 -1.05 -1.76
CA ILE A 163 -5.73 -2.43 -1.88
C ILE A 163 -7.20 -2.36 -2.27
N LEU A 164 -7.51 -2.71 -3.51
CA LEU A 164 -8.88 -2.61 -4.00
C LEU A 164 -9.77 -3.69 -3.36
N LYS A 165 -9.23 -4.89 -3.15
CA LYS A 165 -10.00 -6.00 -2.56
C LYS A 165 -9.12 -6.88 -1.70
N LEU A 166 -9.61 -7.18 -0.51
CA LEU A 166 -8.99 -8.05 0.47
C LEU A 166 -9.98 -9.14 0.90
N SER A 167 -9.74 -10.37 0.45
CA SER A 167 -10.60 -11.50 0.76
C SER A 167 -10.17 -12.21 2.04
N GLU A 168 -11.08 -12.94 2.67
CA GLU A 168 -10.84 -13.64 3.93
C GLU A 168 -9.57 -14.52 3.93
N LYS A 169 -9.34 -15.26 2.84
CA LYS A 169 -8.17 -16.15 2.68
C LYS A 169 -6.83 -15.40 2.67
N ASP A 170 -6.84 -14.11 2.38
CA ASP A 170 -5.65 -13.27 2.26
C ASP A 170 -5.34 -12.49 3.54
N LEU A 171 -6.28 -12.45 4.51
CA LEU A 171 -6.16 -11.62 5.72
C LEU A 171 -4.90 -11.97 6.53
N LYS A 172 -4.56 -13.25 6.65
CA LYS A 172 -3.37 -13.70 7.41
C LYS A 172 -2.07 -13.32 6.72
N SER A 173 -1.97 -13.49 5.41
CA SER A 173 -0.77 -13.10 4.66
C SER A 173 -0.65 -11.59 4.57
N PHE A 174 -1.77 -10.86 4.47
CA PHE A 174 -1.84 -9.40 4.59
C PHE A 174 -1.34 -8.91 5.94
N GLN A 175 -1.84 -9.46 7.06
CA GLN A 175 -1.36 -9.12 8.41
C GLN A 175 0.15 -9.33 8.53
N THR A 176 0.66 -10.45 8.03
CA THR A 176 2.10 -10.73 8.04
C THR A 176 2.89 -9.72 7.21
N PHE A 177 2.37 -9.33 6.04
CA PHE A 177 2.98 -8.31 5.18
C PHE A 177 2.99 -6.94 5.86
N ILE A 178 1.86 -6.51 6.41
CA ILE A 178 1.71 -5.26 7.16
C ILE A 178 2.69 -5.20 8.33
N GLY A 179 2.84 -6.29 9.09
CA GLY A 179 3.78 -6.36 10.22
C GLY A 179 5.25 -6.20 9.85
N LYS A 180 5.62 -6.25 8.55
CA LYS A 180 6.99 -5.95 8.09
C LYS A 180 7.23 -4.48 7.82
N LEU A 181 6.18 -3.70 7.60
CA LEU A 181 6.31 -2.30 7.24
C LEU A 181 6.65 -1.50 8.50
N SER A 182 7.59 -0.57 8.41
CA SER A 182 7.86 0.39 9.50
C SER A 182 6.94 1.59 9.45
N SER A 183 6.55 2.01 8.24
CA SER A 183 5.66 3.16 8.07
C SER A 183 4.75 2.98 6.87
N VAL A 184 3.49 3.40 7.05
CA VAL A 184 2.54 3.69 5.99
C VAL A 184 1.96 5.08 6.27
N LYS A 185 1.99 6.01 5.30
CA LYS A 185 1.39 7.35 5.48
C LYS A 185 -0.08 7.37 5.10
N LYS A 186 -0.44 6.75 3.99
CA LYS A 186 -1.81 6.64 3.49
C LYS A 186 -2.14 5.20 3.18
N MET A 187 -3.27 4.71 3.67
CA MET A 187 -3.72 3.35 3.41
C MET A 187 -5.18 3.37 2.97
N PHE A 188 -5.47 2.71 1.87
CA PHE A 188 -6.79 2.59 1.28
C PHE A 188 -7.09 1.11 1.04
N VAL A 189 -8.16 0.60 1.64
CA VAL A 189 -8.64 -0.77 1.48
C VAL A 189 -10.11 -0.70 1.06
N GLU A 190 -10.37 -0.82 -0.25
CA GLU A 190 -11.68 -0.51 -0.84
C GLU A 190 -12.75 -1.59 -0.63
N ASP A 191 -12.37 -2.85 -0.43
CA ASP A 191 -13.34 -3.93 -0.20
C ASP A 191 -12.72 -5.02 0.68
N ILE A 192 -13.09 -5.07 1.95
CA ILE A 192 -12.79 -6.21 2.82
C ILE A 192 -13.99 -7.15 2.85
N CYS A 193 -13.82 -8.32 2.24
CA CYS A 193 -14.85 -9.36 2.16
C CYS A 193 -14.47 -10.53 3.07
N ALA A 194 -15.04 -10.59 4.27
CA ALA A 194 -14.88 -11.70 5.21
C ALA A 194 -16.25 -12.19 5.68
N HIS A 195 -16.59 -13.44 5.38
CA HIS A 195 -17.94 -13.99 5.59
C HIS A 195 -18.01 -14.94 6.78
N SER A 196 -16.87 -15.33 7.36
CA SER A 196 -16.85 -16.26 8.50
C SER A 196 -17.53 -15.68 9.74
N THR A 197 -18.56 -16.39 10.18
CA THR A 197 -19.25 -16.19 11.46
C THR A 197 -18.49 -16.76 12.66
N GLU A 198 -17.41 -17.51 12.44
CA GLU A 198 -16.80 -18.39 13.46
C GLU A 198 -15.56 -17.82 14.16
N MET A 199 -14.99 -16.69 13.71
CA MET A 199 -13.71 -16.18 14.25
C MET A 199 -13.78 -14.74 14.76
N LYS A 200 -14.71 -14.42 15.67
CA LYS A 200 -14.75 -13.09 16.30
C LYS A 200 -13.48 -12.72 17.07
N ASP A 201 -12.70 -13.69 17.55
CA ASP A 201 -11.53 -13.42 18.40
C ASP A 201 -10.18 -13.34 17.66
N ASP A 202 -10.08 -13.86 16.42
CA ASP A 202 -8.79 -13.97 15.71
C ASP A 202 -8.57 -12.92 14.61
N PHE A 203 -9.60 -12.14 14.24
CA PHE A 203 -9.46 -11.09 13.22
C PHE A 203 -8.90 -9.79 13.77
N SER A 204 -7.63 -9.85 14.19
CA SER A 204 -6.87 -8.69 14.64
C SER A 204 -6.23 -7.90 13.47
N LEU A 205 -6.87 -7.88 12.28
CA LEU A 205 -6.33 -7.15 11.10
C LEU A 205 -5.96 -5.71 11.45
N LEU A 206 -6.84 -5.03 12.17
CA LEU A 206 -6.63 -3.66 12.63
C LEU A 206 -5.62 -3.56 13.77
N SER A 207 -5.40 -4.62 14.56
CA SER A 207 -4.34 -4.60 15.57
C SER A 207 -2.96 -4.41 14.93
N SER A 208 -2.74 -5.02 13.77
CA SER A 208 -1.53 -4.82 12.97
C SER A 208 -1.43 -3.38 12.48
N LEU A 209 -2.57 -2.76 12.12
CA LEU A 209 -2.62 -1.35 11.73
C LEU A 209 -2.32 -0.40 12.89
N THR A 210 -2.71 -0.75 14.12
CA THR A 210 -2.38 0.07 15.31
C THR A 210 -0.89 0.13 15.64
N SER A 211 -0.06 -0.69 14.99
CA SER A 211 1.40 -0.61 15.11
C SER A 211 2.01 0.58 14.36
N PHE A 212 1.28 1.14 13.38
CA PHE A 212 1.73 2.33 12.65
C PHE A 212 1.37 3.60 13.40
N ASN A 213 2.40 4.33 13.84
CA ASN A 213 2.26 5.70 14.33
C ASN A 213 2.38 6.74 13.20
N THR A 214 2.59 6.32 11.95
CA THR A 214 2.84 7.20 10.79
C THR A 214 1.62 7.42 9.89
N ILE A 215 0.51 6.71 10.14
CA ILE A 215 -0.68 6.83 9.31
C ILE A 215 -1.29 8.22 9.50
N GLU A 216 -1.44 8.93 8.39
CA GLU A 216 -2.12 10.22 8.29
C GLU A 216 -3.54 10.07 7.72
N TYR A 217 -3.70 9.15 6.76
CA TYR A 217 -4.97 8.86 6.07
C TYR A 217 -5.21 7.35 6.08
N LEU A 218 -6.37 6.94 6.60
CA LEU A 218 -6.82 5.55 6.52
C LEU A 218 -8.23 5.51 5.95
N ASP A 219 -8.42 4.64 4.97
CA ASP A 219 -9.69 4.36 4.36
C ASP A 219 -9.93 2.85 4.31
N ILE A 220 -11.03 2.38 4.91
CA ILE A 220 -11.38 0.96 4.97
C ILE A 220 -12.87 0.78 4.73
N PHE A 221 -13.19 -0.07 3.75
CA PHE A 221 -14.55 -0.41 3.40
C PHE A 221 -14.82 -1.89 3.58
N GLU A 222 -15.95 -2.20 4.22
CA GLU A 222 -16.44 -3.56 4.36
C GLU A 222 -17.38 -3.91 3.21
N CYS A 223 -17.20 -5.10 2.65
CA CYS A 223 -18.18 -5.67 1.73
C CYS A 223 -19.51 -5.93 2.45
N HIS A 224 -20.60 -6.01 1.68
CA HIS A 224 -21.90 -6.39 2.20
C HIS A 224 -21.83 -7.70 3.01
N LYS A 225 -22.40 -7.69 4.23
CA LYS A 225 -22.37 -8.77 5.25
C LYS A 225 -21.05 -8.95 6.02
N THR A 226 -20.00 -8.22 5.70
CA THR A 226 -18.77 -8.23 6.51
C THR A 226 -18.96 -7.30 7.72
N MET A 227 -18.50 -7.74 8.90
CA MET A 227 -18.61 -7.00 10.17
C MET A 227 -17.33 -7.17 11.01
N ILE A 228 -16.17 -6.88 10.41
CA ILE A 228 -14.85 -6.93 11.05
C ILE A 228 -14.49 -5.62 11.76
N LEU A 229 -15.11 -4.50 11.38
CA LEU A 229 -14.87 -3.21 12.01
C LEU A 229 -15.51 -3.17 13.41
N SER A 230 -14.71 -2.82 14.40
CA SER A 230 -15.18 -2.57 15.77
C SER A 230 -14.79 -1.18 16.24
N ALA A 231 -15.61 -0.60 17.12
CA ALA A 231 -15.34 0.74 17.64
C ALA A 231 -14.02 0.78 18.41
N ASP A 232 -13.73 -0.25 19.21
CA ASP A 232 -12.48 -0.34 19.98
C ASP A 232 -11.25 -0.25 19.08
N MET A 233 -11.28 -0.90 17.91
CA MET A 233 -10.19 -0.80 16.93
C MET A 233 -10.00 0.64 16.41
N ALA A 234 -11.09 1.31 16.02
CA ALA A 234 -11.02 2.68 15.51
C ALA A 234 -10.56 3.67 16.61
N ILE A 235 -11.05 3.50 17.84
CA ILE A 235 -10.66 4.34 18.97
C ILE A 235 -9.21 4.08 19.39
N ASP A 236 -8.75 2.84 19.39
CA ASP A 236 -7.35 2.50 19.68
C ASP A 236 -6.40 3.07 18.63
N LEU A 237 -6.80 3.04 17.36
CA LEU A 237 -6.04 3.65 16.27
C LEU A 237 -5.90 5.17 16.48
N LEU A 238 -6.99 5.87 16.78
CA LEU A 238 -6.98 7.30 17.11
C LEU A 238 -6.12 7.61 18.34
N ARG A 239 -6.18 6.76 19.37
CA ARG A 239 -5.43 6.96 20.60
C ARG A 239 -3.92 6.76 20.41
N ARG A 240 -3.50 5.89 19.49
CA ARG A 240 -2.08 5.55 19.28
C ARG A 240 -1.40 6.41 18.22
N SER A 241 -2.12 6.78 17.16
CA SER A 241 -1.52 7.55 16.08
C SER A 241 -1.72 9.05 16.31
N GLN A 242 -0.60 9.75 16.49
CA GLN A 242 -0.57 11.21 16.64
C GLN A 242 -0.71 11.96 15.31
N ASN A 243 -0.59 11.24 14.19
CA ASN A 243 -0.51 11.82 12.86
C ASN A 243 -1.80 11.67 12.05
N ILE A 244 -2.81 10.94 12.57
CA ILE A 244 -4.08 10.75 11.87
C ILE A 244 -4.80 12.08 11.70
N LYS A 245 -5.08 12.40 10.44
CA LYS A 245 -5.87 13.56 10.02
C LYS A 245 -7.25 13.11 9.56
N PHE A 246 -7.28 12.00 8.84
CA PHE A 246 -8.48 11.52 8.16
C PHE A 246 -8.66 10.02 8.35
N LEU A 247 -9.82 9.63 8.89
CA LEU A 247 -10.29 8.26 8.93
C LEU A 247 -11.57 8.16 8.13
N VAL A 248 -11.62 7.17 7.24
CA VAL A 248 -12.81 6.83 6.48
C VAL A 248 -13.11 5.37 6.72
N PHE A 249 -14.37 5.11 7.06
CA PHE A 249 -14.90 3.76 7.07
C PHE A 249 -16.14 3.69 6.22
N GLY A 250 -16.33 2.59 5.50
CA GLY A 250 -17.66 2.25 5.02
C GLY A 250 -18.12 0.88 5.49
N THR A 251 -19.37 0.83 5.93
CA THR A 251 -19.92 -0.27 6.71
C THR A 251 -21.44 -0.20 6.76
N GLY A 252 -22.07 -1.36 6.99
CA GLY A 252 -23.51 -1.46 7.28
C GLY A 252 -23.81 -1.71 8.75
N ASN A 253 -22.80 -1.73 9.60
CA ASN A 253 -22.93 -2.10 11.00
C ASN A 253 -23.37 -0.90 11.86
N ILE A 254 -24.67 -0.81 12.16
CA ILE A 254 -25.27 0.23 13.02
C ILE A 254 -24.59 0.31 14.39
N GLU A 255 -24.29 -0.83 15.01
CA GLU A 255 -23.67 -0.87 16.34
C GLU A 255 -22.25 -0.30 16.31
N PHE A 256 -21.48 -0.61 15.26
CA PHE A 256 -20.16 -0.01 15.03
C PHE A 256 -20.28 1.51 14.89
N VAL A 257 -21.14 2.01 14.00
CA VAL A 257 -21.29 3.46 13.74
C VAL A 257 -21.70 4.20 15.01
N ARG A 258 -22.69 3.68 15.75
CA ARG A 258 -23.12 4.28 17.03
C ARG A 258 -21.99 4.30 18.06
N SER A 259 -21.24 3.21 18.16
CA SER A 259 -20.18 3.07 19.17
C SER A 259 -18.97 3.92 18.84
N VAL A 260 -18.54 3.96 17.57
CA VAL A 260 -17.42 4.79 17.12
C VAL A 260 -17.77 6.27 17.21
N PHE A 261 -19.01 6.68 16.93
CA PHE A 261 -19.46 8.06 17.16
C PHE A 261 -19.22 8.50 18.60
N LYS A 262 -19.70 7.72 19.58
CA LYS A 262 -19.52 8.02 21.01
C LYS A 262 -18.05 8.00 21.41
N GLY A 263 -17.29 7.01 20.94
CA GLY A 263 -15.88 6.86 21.25
C GLY A 263 -15.01 7.98 20.66
N PHE A 264 -15.30 8.40 19.43
CA PHE A 264 -14.54 9.41 18.68
C PHE A 264 -14.54 10.77 19.38
N PHE A 265 -15.69 11.21 19.89
CA PHE A 265 -15.75 12.47 20.64
C PHE A 265 -15.06 12.36 22.01
N LYS A 266 -15.10 11.17 22.65
CA LYS A 266 -14.49 10.92 23.96
C LYS A 266 -12.97 10.67 23.93
N VAL A 267 -12.41 10.26 22.79
CA VAL A 267 -10.98 9.89 22.74
C VAL A 267 -10.09 11.13 22.86
N GLU A 268 -9.14 11.09 23.80
CA GLU A 268 -8.05 12.05 23.85
C GLU A 268 -6.93 11.56 22.94
N GLN A 269 -6.61 12.33 21.90
CA GLN A 269 -5.46 12.01 21.06
C GLN A 269 -4.18 12.55 21.70
N PRO A 270 -3.12 11.74 21.81
CA PRO A 270 -1.80 12.25 22.14
C PRO A 270 -1.29 13.10 20.97
N ARG A 271 -0.63 14.22 21.26
CA ARG A 271 -0.05 15.11 20.25
C ARG A 271 1.41 15.39 20.55
N LYS A 272 2.19 15.64 19.49
CA LYS A 272 3.56 16.13 19.61
C LYS A 272 3.53 17.52 20.26
N MET A 273 4.34 17.69 21.30
CA MET A 273 4.46 18.93 22.06
C MET A 273 5.36 19.98 21.37
N GLU A 274 5.80 19.76 20.14
CA GLU A 274 6.71 20.67 19.45
C GLU A 274 5.96 21.94 19.05
N ASP A 275 6.20 23.00 19.84
CA ASP A 275 5.89 24.44 19.81
C ASP A 275 4.72 25.03 18.99
N GLU A 276 4.22 24.40 17.93
CA GLU A 276 3.01 24.77 17.21
C GLU A 276 2.30 23.48 16.78
N CYS A 277 1.08 23.25 17.30
CA CYS A 277 0.28 22.13 16.81
C CYS A 277 -0.11 22.39 15.36
N ASP A 278 0.60 21.77 14.41
CA ASP A 278 0.35 21.92 12.96
C ASP A 278 -1.05 21.48 12.49
N TYR A 279 -1.80 20.75 13.34
CA TYR A 279 -3.10 20.22 12.98
C TYR A 279 -4.11 20.55 14.07
N ASP A 280 -5.10 21.37 13.77
CA ASP A 280 -6.24 21.67 14.64
C ASP A 280 -7.43 20.75 14.34
N GLU A 281 -7.39 19.97 13.26
CA GLU A 281 -8.53 19.21 12.75
C GLU A 281 -8.29 17.69 12.71
N ILE A 282 -9.29 16.92 13.12
CA ILE A 282 -9.38 15.47 12.94
C ILE A 282 -10.75 15.13 12.39
N THR A 283 -10.78 14.35 11.32
CA THR A 283 -12.02 14.01 10.64
C THR A 283 -12.21 12.50 10.54
N LEU A 284 -13.39 12.05 10.98
CA LEU A 284 -13.88 10.68 10.85
C LEU A 284 -15.10 10.70 9.94
N GLN A 285 -15.01 10.06 8.78
CA GLN A 285 -16.08 9.93 7.81
C GLN A 285 -16.60 8.49 7.77
N ILE A 286 -17.91 8.34 7.78
CA ILE A 286 -18.60 7.06 7.69
C ILE A 286 -19.48 7.05 6.44
N TYR A 287 -19.17 6.17 5.50
CA TYR A 287 -20.05 5.82 4.39
C TYR A 287 -20.95 4.66 4.80
N PHE A 288 -22.21 4.95 5.10
CA PHE A 288 -23.12 3.97 5.67
C PHE A 288 -24.00 3.33 4.59
N ASN A 289 -23.96 2.01 4.46
CA ASN A 289 -24.70 1.26 3.43
C ASN A 289 -25.96 0.54 3.96
N GLY A 290 -26.63 1.11 4.96
CA GLY A 290 -27.84 0.55 5.60
C GLY A 290 -29.02 1.52 5.65
N GLU A 291 -29.90 1.35 6.65
CA GLU A 291 -31.03 2.26 6.88
C GLU A 291 -30.56 3.64 7.39
N TYR A 292 -30.19 4.53 6.46
CA TYR A 292 -29.58 5.84 6.75
C TYR A 292 -30.41 6.70 7.73
N GLY A 293 -31.72 6.78 7.53
CA GLY A 293 -32.60 7.54 8.42
C GLY A 293 -32.59 7.00 9.86
N LEU A 294 -32.57 5.68 10.02
CA LEU A 294 -32.51 5.04 11.33
C LEU A 294 -31.19 5.33 12.04
N ILE A 295 -30.04 5.19 11.37
CA ILE A 295 -28.75 5.50 12.01
C ILE A 295 -28.66 6.98 12.37
N LEU A 296 -29.20 7.88 11.55
CA LEU A 296 -29.20 9.31 11.83
C LEU A 296 -29.99 9.63 13.11
N ASP A 297 -31.18 9.04 13.28
CA ASP A 297 -31.98 9.20 14.50
C ASP A 297 -31.26 8.64 15.74
N ILE A 298 -30.53 7.53 15.58
CA ILE A 298 -29.67 6.95 16.63
C ILE A 298 -28.52 7.90 17.00
N LEU A 299 -27.86 8.53 16.03
CA LEU A 299 -26.77 9.47 16.30
C LEU A 299 -27.29 10.73 17.00
N ARG A 300 -28.41 11.30 16.53
CA ARG A 300 -29.06 12.47 17.13
C ARG A 300 -29.49 12.22 18.58
N SER A 301 -30.10 11.06 18.86
CA SER A 301 -30.43 10.69 20.24
C SER A 301 -29.20 10.49 21.12
N SER A 302 -28.08 10.04 20.53
CA SER A 302 -26.80 9.85 21.23
C SER A 302 -26.07 11.18 21.53
N LEU A 303 -26.49 12.33 20.98
CA LEU A 303 -25.88 13.63 21.26
C LEU A 303 -25.89 13.99 22.75
N SER A 304 -26.94 13.57 23.48
CA SER A 304 -27.03 13.77 24.92
C SER A 304 -25.95 13.02 25.73
N GLU A 305 -25.27 12.04 25.12
CA GLU A 305 -24.24 11.21 25.76
C GLU A 305 -22.80 11.67 25.45
N VAL A 306 -22.64 12.71 24.63
CA VAL A 306 -21.37 13.28 24.21
C VAL A 306 -21.37 14.80 24.46
N GLU A 307 -20.39 15.28 25.21
CA GLU A 307 -20.32 16.70 25.58
C GLU A 307 -19.79 17.56 24.43
N ASN A 308 -20.32 18.77 24.29
CA ASN A 308 -19.83 19.78 23.34
C ASN A 308 -19.86 19.33 21.86
N VAL A 309 -20.81 18.47 21.50
CA VAL A 309 -21.05 18.06 20.11
C VAL A 309 -22.29 18.76 19.58
N VAL A 310 -22.18 19.36 18.41
CA VAL A 310 -23.30 20.01 17.70
C VAL A 310 -23.44 19.41 16.31
N GLU A 311 -24.69 19.25 15.85
CA GLU A 311 -24.99 18.94 14.45
C GLU A 311 -24.85 20.22 13.61
N ILE A 312 -24.14 20.13 12.50
CA ILE A 312 -23.94 21.23 11.55
C ILE A 312 -24.83 21.00 10.34
N ASN A 313 -25.63 22.01 9.99
CA ASN A 313 -26.40 22.01 8.77
C ASN A 313 -25.45 22.23 7.58
N ASN A 314 -25.13 21.16 6.86
CA ASN A 314 -24.34 21.24 5.64
C ASN A 314 -25.18 21.62 4.42
N SER A 315 -24.51 22.15 3.39
CA SER A 315 -25.15 22.50 2.12
C SER A 315 -25.54 21.27 1.30
N ASN A 316 -24.89 20.13 1.53
CA ASN A 316 -25.29 18.86 0.92
C ASN A 316 -26.37 18.21 1.80
N PRO A 317 -27.63 18.09 1.34
CA PRO A 317 -28.70 17.49 2.12
C PRO A 317 -28.50 15.98 2.39
N GLU A 318 -27.56 15.34 1.69
CA GLU A 318 -27.28 13.91 1.82
C GLU A 318 -26.29 13.57 2.94
N ASP A 319 -25.51 14.55 3.40
CA ASP A 319 -24.46 14.36 4.40
C ASP A 319 -24.82 15.08 5.70
N VAL A 320 -24.62 14.40 6.83
CA VAL A 320 -24.78 14.99 8.16
C VAL A 320 -23.42 15.08 8.83
N GLU A 321 -23.13 16.25 9.39
CA GLU A 321 -21.87 16.54 10.07
C GLU A 321 -22.13 16.85 11.55
N PHE A 322 -21.31 16.26 12.40
CA PHE A 322 -21.26 16.58 13.82
C PHE A 322 -19.88 17.11 14.16
N LYS A 323 -19.84 18.23 14.87
CA LYS A 323 -18.60 18.90 15.25
C LYS A 323 -18.47 19.03 16.74
N SER A 324 -17.25 18.88 17.23
CA SER A 324 -16.86 19.29 18.58
C SER A 324 -15.59 20.12 18.53
N ASN A 325 -15.53 21.15 19.37
CA ASN A 325 -14.32 21.93 19.61
C ASN A 325 -13.89 21.68 21.04
N VAL A 326 -12.67 21.20 21.24
CA VAL A 326 -12.11 20.93 22.57
C VAL A 326 -10.78 21.63 22.74
N ASP A 327 -10.59 22.30 23.87
CA ASP A 327 -9.31 22.93 24.18
C ASP A 327 -8.21 21.85 24.32
N CYS A 328 -7.09 22.07 23.62
CA CYS A 328 -5.92 21.22 23.73
C CYS A 328 -5.31 21.35 25.13
N LYS A 329 -5.45 20.29 25.93
CA LYS A 329 -4.92 20.22 27.31
C LYS A 329 -3.39 20.39 27.40
N TYR A 330 -2.68 20.23 26.29
CA TYR A 330 -1.21 20.30 26.23
C TYR A 330 -0.69 21.68 25.77
N CYS A 331 -1.54 22.56 25.24
CA CYS A 331 -1.15 23.86 24.72
C CYS A 331 -1.50 25.00 25.69
N PHE A 332 -0.72 25.15 26.77
CA PHE A 332 -1.01 26.12 27.84
C PHE A 332 -0.93 27.60 27.41
N LYS A 333 -0.13 27.94 26.39
CA LYS A 333 0.12 29.34 26.00
C LYS A 333 -0.91 29.89 25.01
N ASN A 334 -1.41 29.07 24.07
CA ASN A 334 -2.12 29.57 22.89
C ASN A 334 -3.61 29.19 22.81
N LYS A 335 -4.23 28.66 23.88
CA LYS A 335 -5.64 28.19 23.88
C LYS A 335 -6.01 27.47 22.57
N HIS A 336 -5.15 26.56 22.16
CA HIS A 336 -5.32 25.88 20.89
C HIS A 336 -6.57 25.00 20.96
N SER A 337 -7.54 25.21 20.07
CA SER A 337 -8.76 24.41 19.99
C SER A 337 -8.57 23.31 18.96
N ILE A 338 -8.98 22.09 19.31
CA ILE A 338 -9.03 20.94 18.42
C ILE A 338 -10.46 20.78 17.93
N SER A 339 -10.65 20.88 16.62
CA SER A 339 -11.90 20.56 15.94
C SER A 339 -11.94 19.08 15.59
N LYS A 340 -12.99 18.40 16.01
CA LYS A 340 -13.31 17.03 15.61
C LYS A 340 -14.55 17.04 14.75
N TYR A 341 -14.47 16.39 13.60
CA TYR A 341 -15.58 16.26 12.66
C TYR A 341 -15.95 14.80 12.48
N PHE A 342 -17.23 14.50 12.65
CA PHE A 342 -17.82 13.21 12.33
C PHE A 342 -18.79 13.42 11.18
N LEU A 343 -18.47 12.89 10.00
CA LEU A 343 -19.32 12.99 8.82
C LEU A 343 -19.99 11.64 8.58
N LEU A 344 -21.30 11.65 8.40
CA LEU A 344 -22.08 10.49 7.98
C LEU A 344 -22.60 10.75 6.57
N CYS A 345 -22.28 9.85 5.64
CA CYS A 345 -22.62 9.95 4.21
C CYS A 345 -23.53 8.79 3.79
N ASN A 346 -24.54 9.09 2.95
CA ASN A 346 -25.54 8.14 2.45
C ASN A 346 -25.14 7.45 1.12
N THR A 347 -23.91 7.62 0.64
CA THR A 347 -23.55 7.26 -0.72
C THR A 347 -23.00 5.83 -0.84
N GLU A 348 -23.49 5.06 -1.80
CA GLU A 348 -22.80 3.86 -2.27
C GLU A 348 -21.48 4.28 -2.94
N LEU A 349 -20.37 3.71 -2.49
CA LEU A 349 -19.02 4.10 -2.91
C LEU A 349 -18.70 3.95 -4.40
N SER A 350 -19.51 3.17 -5.11
CA SER A 350 -19.32 2.84 -6.52
C SER A 350 -19.20 4.09 -7.41
N ALA A 351 -19.73 5.24 -6.98
CA ALA A 351 -19.63 6.51 -7.70
C ALA A 351 -18.26 7.21 -7.61
N TYR A 352 -17.48 7.00 -6.55
CA TYR A 352 -16.24 7.77 -6.29
C TYR A 352 -14.97 7.09 -6.82
N ILE A 353 -14.95 5.77 -6.94
CA ILE A 353 -13.73 5.00 -7.23
C ILE A 353 -13.38 4.97 -8.73
N GLY A 354 -14.32 5.31 -9.62
CA GLY A 354 -14.12 5.25 -11.08
C GLY A 354 -13.01 6.14 -11.67
N GLY A 355 -12.38 7.02 -10.86
CA GLY A 355 -11.36 7.97 -11.30
C GLY A 355 -9.89 7.54 -11.15
N TRP A 356 -9.58 6.41 -10.52
CA TRP A 356 -8.20 6.04 -10.15
C TRP A 356 -7.52 4.96 -11.04
N GLY A 357 -8.05 4.76 -12.25
CA GLY A 357 -7.62 3.71 -13.21
C GLY A 357 -6.34 3.98 -13.99
#